data_AF-A0A8X8WK39-F1
#
_entry.id   AF-A0A8X8WK39-F1
#
_cell.length_a   1.000
_cell.length_b   1.000
_cell.length_c   1.000
_cell.angle_alpha   90.00
_cell.angle_beta   90.00
_cell.angle_gamma   90.00
#
_symmetry.space_group_name_H-M   'P 1'
#
loop_
_entity.id
_entity.type
_entity.pdbx_description
1 polymer ?
#
loop_
_entity_poly.entity_id
_entity_poly.type
_entity_poly.pdbx_seq_one_letter_code
_entity_poly.pdbx_strand_id
1 'polypeptide(L)'
;MILPPDLSQCDPTGATTTKDNQTVSLNVDCCPPYTDVQSDYTLPTFTTTRVRPAANVRTLSPEYIAKYQLAIQRMRDLDVTDPDDPRGFTQQANIHCAYCNCPYDQPDHPGTDLQVHNSWLFFPFHRWILGSLIDDPTFAIPYWNWDNPRGMFMPKLTLTDPIQLINNNLSLMYNEMIGTSASATDFMGQPYRDGDAPHSFSGGGTSERGSHTAIHVWVGDPNNEYQEDMGNFYSAGRDPLF
;
A
#
# COMPACT_ATOMS: atom_id res chain seq x y z
N MET A 1 -16.34 11.75 11.82
CA MET A 1 -15.41 11.59 10.67
C MET A 1 -14.09 11.21 11.30
N ILE A 2 -13.39 10.18 10.81
CA ILE A 2 -12.07 9.85 11.36
C ILE A 2 -11.15 11.06 11.19
N LEU A 3 -10.47 11.44 12.27
CA LEU A 3 -9.47 12.50 12.28
C LEU A 3 -8.07 11.91 12.01
N PRO A 4 -7.14 12.69 11.44
CA PRO A 4 -5.74 12.28 11.41
C PRO A 4 -5.23 12.08 12.85
N PRO A 5 -4.32 11.12 13.08
CA PRO A 5 -3.79 10.86 14.41
C PRO A 5 -2.86 11.99 14.86
N ASP A 6 -2.63 12.09 16.17
CA ASP A 6 -1.52 12.90 16.69
C ASP A 6 -0.20 12.17 16.41
N LEU A 7 0.58 12.71 15.47
CA LEU A 7 1.84 12.11 15.04
C LEU A 7 2.87 12.01 16.18
N SER A 8 2.73 12.78 17.26
CA SER A 8 3.61 12.73 18.44
C SER A 8 3.35 11.51 19.34
N GLN A 9 2.21 10.85 19.16
CA GLN A 9 1.75 9.72 19.99
C GLN A 9 1.99 8.36 19.30
N CYS A 10 2.86 8.30 18.30
CA CYS A 10 3.18 7.03 17.65
C CYS A 10 3.81 6.05 18.65
N ASP A 11 3.23 4.87 18.79
CA ASP A 11 3.81 3.77 19.56
C ASP A 11 4.90 3.04 18.73
N PRO A 12 6.18 3.06 19.15
CA PRO A 12 7.24 2.36 18.44
C PRO A 12 7.12 0.83 18.52
N THR A 13 6.23 0.30 19.36
CA THR A 13 5.91 -1.13 19.42
C THR A 13 4.75 -1.46 18.48
N GLY A 14 5.06 -1.70 17.21
CA GLY A 14 4.05 -2.16 16.25
C GLY A 14 3.49 -3.54 16.62
N ALA A 15 2.32 -3.89 16.08
CA ALA A 15 1.77 -5.24 16.18
C ALA A 15 1.40 -5.77 14.79
N THR A 16 1.50 -7.08 14.58
CA THR A 16 0.96 -7.75 13.39
C THR A 16 -0.02 -8.84 13.77
N THR A 17 -0.94 -9.14 12.86
CA THR A 17 -1.74 -10.36 12.92
C THR A 17 -1.01 -11.48 12.18
N THR A 18 -0.84 -12.64 12.83
CA THR A 18 -0.24 -13.84 12.22
C THR A 18 -1.25 -14.57 11.32
N LYS A 19 -0.77 -15.59 10.58
CA LYS A 19 -1.62 -16.45 9.74
C LYS A 19 -2.74 -17.16 10.53
N ASP A 20 -2.57 -17.30 11.85
CA ASP A 20 -3.52 -17.93 12.77
C ASP A 20 -4.45 -16.90 13.46
N ASN A 21 -4.55 -15.68 12.93
CA ASN A 21 -5.31 -14.56 13.50
C ASN A 21 -4.88 -14.18 14.93
N GLN A 22 -3.61 -14.35 15.27
CA GLN A 22 -3.07 -13.90 16.56
C GLN A 22 -2.37 -12.57 16.41
N THR A 23 -2.66 -11.60 17.27
CA THR A 23 -1.90 -10.36 17.35
C THR A 23 -0.59 -10.62 18.10
N VAL A 24 0.54 -10.38 17.44
CA VAL A 24 1.89 -10.47 18.04
C VAL A 24 2.57 -9.11 17.93
N SER A 25 3.26 -8.71 18.99
CA SER A 25 4.09 -7.51 18.97
C SER A 25 5.28 -7.73 18.04
N LEU A 26 5.47 -6.79 17.13
CA LEU A 26 6.64 -6.71 16.28
C LEU A 26 7.70 -5.86 16.96
N ASN A 27 8.95 -6.31 16.91
CA ASN A 27 10.08 -5.46 17.26
C ASN A 27 10.49 -4.60 16.04
N VAL A 28 9.54 -3.83 15.52
CA VAL A 28 9.72 -2.95 14.35
C VAL A 28 9.17 -1.58 14.72
N ASP A 29 10.06 -0.59 14.74
CA ASP A 29 9.68 0.81 14.90
C ASP A 29 9.16 1.35 13.56
N CYS A 30 7.86 1.56 13.51
CA CYS A 30 7.15 2.06 12.34
C CYS A 30 6.90 3.56 12.39
N CYS A 31 7.38 4.26 13.42
CA CYS A 31 7.09 5.67 13.60
C CYS A 31 7.87 6.51 12.59
N PRO A 32 7.19 7.27 11.72
CA PRO A 32 7.88 8.20 10.84
C PRO A 32 8.51 9.35 11.66
N PRO A 33 9.52 10.04 11.11
CA PRO A 33 10.10 11.23 11.72
C PRO A 33 9.02 12.25 12.07
N TYR A 34 9.05 12.71 13.32
CA TYR A 34 8.05 13.66 13.80
C TYR A 34 8.36 15.08 13.33
N THR A 35 7.31 15.79 12.90
CA THR A 35 7.33 17.24 12.67
C THR A 35 6.02 17.84 13.17
N ASP A 36 6.12 18.98 13.85
CA ASP A 36 4.98 19.80 14.27
C ASP A 36 4.49 20.73 13.13
N VAL A 37 5.23 20.79 12.03
CA VAL A 37 4.89 21.59 10.86
C VAL A 37 3.87 20.86 10.00
N GLN A 38 2.62 21.30 10.10
CA GLN A 38 1.52 20.83 9.27
C GLN A 38 0.89 21.99 8.51
N SER A 39 0.41 21.72 7.30
CA SER A 39 -0.27 22.71 6.46
C SER A 39 -1.43 22.08 5.72
N ASP A 40 -2.48 22.86 5.46
CA ASP A 40 -3.58 22.42 4.62
C ASP A 40 -3.09 22.05 3.21
N TYR A 41 -3.63 20.94 2.69
CA TYR A 41 -3.29 20.50 1.35
C TYR A 41 -3.78 21.51 0.29
N THR A 42 -2.88 21.92 -0.59
CA THR A 42 -3.20 22.72 -1.77
C THR A 42 -3.12 21.88 -3.03
N LEU A 43 -4.15 21.93 -3.86
CA LEU A 43 -4.15 21.23 -5.15
C LEU A 43 -2.97 21.71 -6.00
N PRO A 44 -2.10 20.79 -6.48
CA PRO A 44 -0.97 21.14 -7.31
C PRO A 44 -1.45 21.66 -8.67
N THR A 45 -0.70 22.61 -9.22
CA THR A 45 -0.88 23.07 -10.60
C THR A 45 0.08 22.32 -11.50
N PHE A 46 -0.44 21.76 -12.59
CA PHE A 46 0.36 21.06 -13.58
C PHE A 46 0.04 21.58 -14.98
N THR A 47 1.08 21.77 -15.79
CA THR A 47 0.91 22.06 -17.23
C THR A 47 0.63 20.81 -18.04
N THR A 48 1.03 19.64 -17.51
CA THR A 48 0.94 18.35 -18.18
C THR A 48 0.43 17.30 -17.20
N THR A 49 -0.62 16.56 -17.60
CA THR A 49 -1.13 15.43 -16.83
C THR A 49 -0.10 14.31 -16.77
N ARG A 50 0.21 13.85 -15.56
CA ARG A 50 1.05 12.67 -15.33
C ARG A 50 0.29 11.41 -15.73
N VAL A 51 0.86 10.60 -16.63
CA VAL A 51 0.26 9.35 -17.10
C VAL A 51 1.09 8.18 -16.58
N ARG A 52 0.49 7.35 -15.73
CA ARG A 52 1.12 6.13 -15.20
C ARG A 52 1.19 5.08 -16.31
N PRO A 53 2.37 4.58 -16.71
CA PRO A 53 2.46 3.51 -17.71
C PRO A 53 2.29 2.12 -17.06
N ALA A 54 1.84 1.15 -17.85
CA ALA A 54 1.79 -0.23 -17.41
C ALA A 54 3.22 -0.78 -17.20
N ALA A 55 3.46 -1.42 -16.05
CA ALA A 55 4.70 -2.09 -15.71
C ALA A 55 4.82 -3.44 -16.43
N ASN A 56 5.09 -3.41 -17.73
CA ASN A 56 5.49 -4.62 -18.46
C ASN A 56 6.71 -4.33 -19.34
N VAL A 57 7.55 -5.35 -19.52
CA VAL A 57 8.82 -5.25 -20.26
C VAL A 57 8.65 -4.88 -21.73
N ARG A 58 7.42 -4.94 -22.27
CA ARG A 58 7.11 -4.59 -23.66
C ARG A 58 6.61 -3.15 -23.81
N THR A 59 6.19 -2.49 -22.72
CA THR A 59 5.65 -1.12 -22.74
C THR A 59 6.59 -0.09 -22.17
N LEU A 60 7.46 -0.45 -21.22
CA LEU A 60 8.41 0.50 -20.63
C LEU A 60 9.67 0.60 -21.49
N SER A 61 10.04 1.82 -21.85
CA SER A 61 11.32 2.07 -22.51
C SER A 61 12.49 1.88 -21.53
N PRO A 62 13.69 1.52 -22.01
CA PRO A 62 14.88 1.44 -21.15
C PRO A 62 15.15 2.73 -20.37
N GLU A 63 14.87 3.89 -20.97
CA GLU A 63 15.02 5.20 -20.34
C GLU A 63 14.03 5.38 -19.18
N TYR A 64 12.78 4.92 -19.34
CA TYR A 64 11.79 4.95 -18.26
C TYR A 64 12.19 4.05 -17.10
N ILE A 65 12.68 2.85 -17.40
CA ILE A 65 13.15 1.89 -16.39
C ILE A 65 14.32 2.50 -15.62
N ALA A 66 15.31 3.07 -16.32
CA ALA A 66 16.45 3.73 -15.69
C ALA A 66 16.02 4.92 -14.81
N LYS A 67 15.04 5.71 -15.27
CA LYS A 67 14.47 6.83 -14.50
C LYS A 67 13.77 6.36 -13.23
N TYR A 68 12.97 5.30 -13.30
CA TYR A 68 12.32 4.70 -12.13
C TYR A 68 13.34 4.15 -11.14
N GLN A 69 14.32 3.39 -11.62
CA GLN A 69 15.42 2.86 -10.81
C GLN A 69 16.21 3.97 -10.13
N LEU A 70 16.48 5.07 -10.83
CA LEU A 70 17.15 6.24 -10.26
C LEU A 70 16.32 6.89 -9.14
N ALA A 71 14.99 7.00 -9.30
CA ALA A 71 14.12 7.55 -8.26
C ALA A 71 14.16 6.69 -6.99
N ILE A 72 14.03 5.36 -7.13
CA ILE A 72 14.15 4.43 -6.01
C ILE A 72 15.55 4.47 -5.39
N GLN A 73 16.60 4.54 -6.20
CA GLN A 73 17.98 4.65 -5.69
C GLN A 73 18.14 5.93 -4.85
N ARG A 74 17.65 7.08 -5.31
CA ARG A 74 17.71 8.33 -4.53
C ARG A 74 16.95 8.24 -3.21
N MET A 75 15.82 7.52 -3.17
CA MET A 75 15.10 7.28 -1.92
C MET A 75 15.93 6.42 -0.97
N ARG A 76 16.63 5.40 -1.47
CA ARG A 76 17.51 4.53 -0.68
C ARG A 76 18.80 5.23 -0.24
N ASP A 77 19.30 6.17 -1.04
CA ASP A 77 20.46 6.98 -0.67
C ASP A 77 20.14 7.86 0.54
N LEU A 78 18.92 8.41 0.63
CA LEU A 78 18.45 9.16 1.81
C LEU A 78 18.47 8.32 3.08
N ASP A 79 18.08 7.04 3.03
CA ASP A 79 18.15 6.14 4.18
C ASP A 79 19.57 6.06 4.80
N VAL A 80 20.61 6.37 4.02
CA VAL A 80 22.00 6.42 4.48
C VAL A 80 22.44 7.85 4.80
N THR A 81 22.15 8.81 3.93
CA THR A 81 22.69 10.17 4.05
C THR A 81 21.90 11.07 5.00
N ASP A 82 20.61 10.82 5.13
CA ASP A 82 19.68 11.55 5.99
C ASP A 82 18.51 10.62 6.39
N PRO A 83 18.73 9.70 7.36
CA PRO A 83 17.75 8.67 7.71
C PRO A 83 16.41 9.22 8.21
N ASP A 84 16.39 10.47 8.67
CA ASP A 84 15.19 11.16 9.15
C ASP A 84 14.48 11.95 8.03
N ASP A 85 15.00 11.93 6.79
CA ASP A 85 14.29 12.53 5.66
C ASP A 85 13.00 11.74 5.38
N PRO A 86 11.80 12.35 5.50
CA PRO A 86 10.53 11.64 5.34
C PRO A 86 10.32 11.11 3.91
N ARG A 87 11.14 11.52 2.94
CA ARG A 87 11.12 11.06 1.54
C ARG A 87 11.98 9.81 1.32
N GLY A 88 12.77 9.40 2.32
CA GLY A 88 13.59 8.19 2.27
C GLY A 88 12.76 6.94 2.02
N PHE A 89 13.38 5.91 1.45
CA PHE A 89 12.72 4.65 1.12
C PHE A 89 12.14 3.99 2.37
N THR A 90 12.91 3.99 3.45
CA THR A 90 12.49 3.45 4.74
C THR A 90 11.33 4.23 5.34
N GLN A 91 11.36 5.56 5.26
CA GLN A 91 10.32 6.40 5.85
C GLN A 91 9.01 6.31 5.06
N GLN A 92 9.07 6.21 3.73
CA GLN A 92 7.88 5.96 2.92
C GLN A 92 7.25 4.59 3.25
N ALA A 93 8.06 3.55 3.49
CA ALA A 93 7.56 2.25 3.93
C ALA A 93 6.94 2.30 5.33
N ASN A 94 7.53 3.07 6.25
CA ASN A 94 7.03 3.26 7.61
C ASN A 94 5.65 3.92 7.65
N ILE A 95 5.30 4.77 6.67
CA ILE A 95 3.93 5.31 6.56
C ILE A 95 2.91 4.18 6.45
N HIS A 96 3.17 3.18 5.60
CA HIS A 96 2.25 2.06 5.46
C HIS A 96 2.16 1.25 6.74
N CYS A 97 3.30 0.91 7.36
CA CYS A 97 3.27 0.22 8.65
C CYS A 97 2.48 1.03 9.69
N ALA A 98 2.73 2.33 9.82
CA ALA A 98 2.17 3.14 10.88
C ALA A 98 0.64 3.32 10.81
N TYR A 99 0.05 3.25 9.62
CA TYR A 99 -1.41 3.37 9.48
C TYR A 99 -2.13 2.02 9.41
N CYS A 100 -1.38 0.92 9.27
CA CYS A 100 -1.92 -0.42 9.04
C CYS A 100 -1.63 -1.42 10.16
N ASN A 101 -0.69 -1.11 11.06
CA ASN A 101 -0.28 -1.94 12.19
C ASN A 101 -0.58 -1.30 13.55
N CYS A 102 -1.51 -0.34 13.56
CA CYS A 102 -2.12 0.25 14.75
C CYS A 102 -1.21 0.96 15.79
N PRO A 103 -0.08 1.63 15.44
CA PRO A 103 0.67 2.42 16.43
C PRO A 103 0.05 3.78 16.78
N TYR A 104 -1.10 4.14 16.20
CA TYR A 104 -1.80 5.38 16.50
C TYR A 104 -3.19 5.11 17.07
N ASP A 105 -3.52 5.82 18.14
CA ASP A 105 -4.88 5.97 18.63
C ASP A 105 -5.65 7.04 17.84
N GLN A 106 -6.97 6.92 17.84
CA GLN A 106 -7.85 8.01 17.45
C GLN A 106 -7.76 9.15 18.48
N PRO A 107 -7.57 10.43 18.07
CA PRO A 107 -7.23 11.53 18.98
C PRO A 107 -8.13 11.70 20.21
N ASP A 108 -9.44 11.50 20.05
CA ASP A 108 -10.44 11.67 21.11
C ASP A 108 -10.83 10.35 21.79
N HIS A 109 -10.22 9.22 21.40
CA HIS A 109 -10.53 7.87 21.88
C HIS A 109 -9.26 7.06 22.22
N PRO A 110 -8.53 7.39 23.30
CA PRO A 110 -7.34 6.65 23.71
C PRO A 110 -7.60 5.15 23.88
N GLY A 111 -6.68 4.32 23.39
CA GLY A 111 -6.82 2.87 23.31
C GLY A 111 -7.76 2.35 22.21
N THR A 112 -8.24 3.23 21.32
CA THR A 112 -8.95 2.85 20.10
C THR A 112 -8.06 3.12 18.90
N ASP A 113 -7.44 2.06 18.40
CA ASP A 113 -6.52 2.14 17.28
C ASP A 113 -7.15 2.75 16.02
N LEU A 114 -6.33 3.46 15.26
CA LEU A 114 -6.60 3.87 13.90
C LEU A 114 -6.20 2.75 12.93
N GLN A 115 -7.12 2.38 12.03
CA GLN A 115 -6.85 1.40 10.97
C GLN A 115 -7.44 1.87 9.63
N VAL A 116 -6.58 1.95 8.60
CA VAL A 116 -7.01 2.40 7.27
C VAL A 116 -7.49 1.25 6.37
N HIS A 117 -7.14 0.01 6.70
CA HIS A 117 -7.65 -1.19 6.05
C HIS A 117 -9.05 -1.59 6.56
N ASN A 118 -9.68 -2.50 5.82
CA ASN A 118 -10.97 -3.11 6.10
C ASN A 118 -12.11 -2.09 6.23
N SER A 119 -12.00 -0.97 5.52
CA SER A 119 -12.99 0.11 5.56
C SER A 119 -12.94 0.96 4.30
N TRP A 120 -13.89 1.87 4.17
CA TRP A 120 -13.92 2.88 3.13
C TRP A 120 -12.70 3.83 3.07
N LEU A 121 -11.78 3.76 4.04
CA LEU A 121 -10.53 4.53 4.05
C LEU A 121 -9.45 3.92 3.15
N PHE A 122 -9.58 2.63 2.79
CA PHE A 122 -8.61 1.88 2.02
C PHE A 122 -8.15 2.61 0.75
N PHE A 123 -9.08 2.91 -0.16
CA PHE A 123 -8.77 3.59 -1.42
C PHE A 123 -8.25 5.03 -1.27
N PRO A 124 -8.91 5.92 -0.49
CA PRO A 124 -8.43 7.29 -0.38
C PRO A 124 -7.07 7.37 0.31
N PHE A 125 -6.79 6.57 1.34
CA PHE A 125 -5.48 6.55 2.00
C PHE A 125 -4.34 6.20 1.02
N HIS A 126 -4.45 5.06 0.33
CA HIS A 126 -3.42 4.60 -0.60
C HIS A 126 -3.23 5.51 -1.82
N ARG A 127 -4.21 6.35 -2.16
CA ARG A 127 -4.07 7.36 -3.22
C ARG A 127 -3.07 8.46 -2.86
N TRP A 128 -2.85 8.75 -1.58
CA TRP A 128 -2.10 9.92 -1.10
C TRP A 128 -0.60 9.68 -0.84
N ILE A 129 -0.05 8.49 -1.12
CA ILE A 129 1.25 8.05 -0.54
C ILE A 129 2.54 8.53 -1.23
N LEU A 130 2.56 9.27 -2.35
CA LEU A 130 3.83 9.42 -3.11
C LEU A 130 4.27 10.83 -3.50
N GLY A 131 5.54 11.14 -3.17
CA GLY A 131 6.37 12.20 -3.75
C GLY A 131 7.54 11.62 -4.57
N SER A 132 8.10 12.39 -5.52
CA SER A 132 9.24 11.95 -6.36
C SER A 132 10.51 12.71 -5.99
N LEU A 133 11.65 12.01 -5.92
CA LEU A 133 12.99 12.58 -5.65
C LEU A 133 13.82 12.87 -6.92
N ILE A 134 13.19 12.77 -8.08
CA ILE A 134 13.81 13.15 -9.34
C ILE A 134 13.22 14.47 -9.82
N ASP A 135 14.06 15.30 -10.41
CA ASP A 135 13.70 16.62 -10.95
C ASP A 135 12.93 16.49 -12.27
N ASP A 136 11.91 15.63 -12.29
CA ASP A 136 11.03 15.42 -13.41
C ASP A 136 9.57 15.69 -12.99
N PRO A 137 9.01 16.86 -13.33
CA PRO A 137 7.66 17.25 -12.92
C PRO A 137 6.57 16.37 -13.54
N THR A 138 6.90 15.58 -14.57
CA THR A 138 5.99 14.68 -15.28
C THR A 138 6.14 13.21 -14.87
N PHE A 139 7.04 12.89 -13.94
CA PHE A 139 7.20 11.53 -13.45
C PHE A 139 5.90 10.99 -12.87
N ALA A 140 5.59 9.75 -13.27
CA ALA A 140 4.47 8.99 -12.78
C ALA A 140 5.00 7.61 -12.35
N ILE A 141 4.49 7.04 -11.27
CA ILE A 141 4.81 5.66 -10.96
C ILE A 141 4.18 4.74 -12.02
N PRO A 142 4.86 3.67 -12.46
CA PRO A 142 4.20 2.66 -13.26
C PRO A 142 3.15 1.92 -12.41
N TYR A 143 2.19 1.25 -13.06
CA TYR A 143 1.22 0.40 -12.37
C TYR A 143 1.32 -1.03 -12.88
N TRP A 144 1.23 -2.00 -11.98
CA TRP A 144 1.18 -3.40 -12.38
C TRP A 144 -0.21 -3.71 -12.97
N ASN A 145 -0.23 -4.02 -14.27
CA ASN A 145 -1.44 -4.20 -15.08
C ASN A 145 -1.93 -5.66 -15.05
N TRP A 146 -2.16 -6.22 -13.86
CA TRP A 146 -2.54 -7.63 -13.64
C TRP A 146 -4.00 -7.94 -14.00
N ASP A 147 -4.81 -6.95 -14.31
CA ASP A 147 -6.12 -7.09 -14.95
C ASP A 147 -6.03 -7.39 -16.45
N ASN A 148 -4.85 -7.21 -17.05
CA ASN A 148 -4.58 -7.53 -18.45
C ASN A 148 -3.72 -8.80 -18.58
N PRO A 149 -4.05 -9.76 -19.47
CA PRO A 149 -3.27 -10.98 -19.64
C PRO A 149 -1.78 -10.75 -19.94
N ARG A 150 -1.42 -9.65 -20.60
CA ARG A 150 -0.01 -9.31 -20.89
C ARG A 150 0.74 -8.75 -19.68
N GLY A 151 0.03 -8.28 -18.66
CA GLY A 151 0.60 -7.76 -17.41
C GLY A 151 0.45 -8.71 -16.22
N MET A 152 -0.28 -9.82 -16.34
CA MET A 152 -0.45 -10.82 -15.26
C MET A 152 0.84 -11.54 -14.86
N PHE A 153 1.82 -11.64 -15.76
CA PHE A 153 2.99 -12.48 -15.54
C PHE A 153 4.08 -11.74 -14.78
N MET A 154 4.37 -12.22 -13.57
CA MET A 154 5.70 -12.12 -12.96
C MET A 154 6.36 -13.51 -13.04
N PRO A 155 7.66 -13.62 -13.40
CA PRO A 155 8.30 -14.91 -13.65
C PRO A 155 8.54 -15.69 -12.35
N LYS A 156 7.51 -16.35 -11.81
CA LYS A 156 7.65 -17.49 -10.90
C LYS A 156 7.12 -18.73 -11.63
N LEU A 157 8.01 -19.70 -11.82
CA LEU A 157 7.75 -20.97 -12.51
C LEU A 157 6.85 -21.86 -11.64
N THR A 158 5.59 -22.05 -12.05
CA THR A 158 4.77 -23.17 -11.56
C THR A 158 3.95 -23.79 -12.69
N LEU A 159 3.82 -25.12 -12.63
CA LEU A 159 3.22 -26.05 -13.60
C LEU A 159 1.68 -25.95 -13.68
N THR A 160 1.14 -24.75 -13.83
CA THR A 160 -0.31 -24.53 -13.93
C THR A 160 -0.68 -24.15 -15.36
N ASP A 161 -1.82 -24.62 -15.86
CA ASP A 161 -2.34 -24.22 -17.18
C ASP A 161 -2.48 -22.68 -17.25
N PRO A 162 -1.66 -21.99 -18.07
CA PRO A 162 -1.67 -20.53 -18.15
C PRO A 162 -3.02 -19.97 -18.61
N ILE A 163 -3.78 -20.71 -19.42
CA ILE A 163 -5.09 -20.26 -19.90
C ILE A 163 -6.10 -20.26 -18.76
N GLN A 164 -6.12 -21.32 -17.96
CA GLN A 164 -7.01 -21.40 -16.80
C GLN A 164 -6.68 -20.30 -15.77
N LEU A 165 -5.39 -20.03 -15.53
CA LEU A 165 -4.96 -18.94 -14.65
C LEU A 165 -5.45 -17.58 -15.14
N ILE A 166 -5.26 -17.27 -16.43
CA ILE A 166 -5.74 -16.01 -17.01
C ILE A 166 -7.26 -15.89 -16.85
N ASN A 167 -8.02 -16.94 -17.15
CA ASN A 167 -9.47 -16.91 -17.03
C ASN A 167 -9.94 -16.72 -15.59
N ASN A 168 -9.28 -17.35 -14.62
CA ASN A 168 -9.57 -17.17 -13.19
C ASN A 168 -9.30 -15.72 -12.76
N ASN A 169 -8.16 -15.16 -13.14
CA ASN A 169 -7.79 -13.78 -12.81
C ASN A 169 -8.79 -12.78 -13.42
N LEU A 170 -9.15 -12.93 -14.69
CA LEU A 170 -10.15 -12.08 -15.35
C LEU A 170 -11.54 -12.21 -14.70
N SER A 171 -11.92 -13.43 -14.28
CA SER A 171 -13.19 -13.64 -13.58
C SER A 171 -13.20 -12.99 -12.20
N LEU A 172 -12.07 -13.03 -11.49
CA LEU A 172 -11.91 -12.36 -10.20
C LEU A 172 -12.03 -10.83 -10.37
N MET A 173 -11.34 -10.24 -11.36
CA MET A 173 -11.48 -8.83 -11.72
C MET A 173 -12.93 -8.45 -12.01
N TYR A 174 -13.61 -9.24 -12.84
CA TYR A 174 -15.00 -8.98 -13.18
C TYR A 174 -15.89 -8.99 -11.94
N ASN A 175 -15.70 -9.97 -11.06
CA ASN A 175 -16.50 -10.09 -9.85
C ASN A 175 -16.27 -8.91 -8.90
N GLU A 176 -15.03 -8.58 -8.58
CA GLU A 176 -14.75 -7.52 -7.60
C GLU A 176 -15.13 -6.11 -8.10
N MET A 177 -15.07 -5.87 -9.41
CA MET A 177 -15.40 -4.57 -10.01
C MET A 177 -16.88 -4.43 -10.38
N ILE A 178 -17.56 -5.52 -10.74
CA ILE A 178 -18.90 -5.50 -11.34
C ILE A 178 -19.80 -6.57 -10.72
N GLY A 179 -19.39 -7.84 -10.80
CA GLY A 179 -20.28 -8.98 -10.55
C GLY A 179 -20.82 -9.06 -9.13
N THR A 180 -20.02 -8.71 -8.13
CA THR A 180 -20.40 -8.75 -6.70
C THR A 180 -20.50 -7.36 -6.06
N SER A 181 -20.12 -6.30 -6.78
CA SER A 181 -20.18 -4.94 -6.28
C SER A 181 -21.47 -4.25 -6.73
N ALA A 182 -22.46 -4.19 -5.84
CA ALA A 182 -23.76 -3.56 -6.11
C ALA A 182 -23.84 -2.10 -5.63
N SER A 183 -22.92 -1.68 -4.77
CA SER A 183 -22.91 -0.37 -4.15
C SER A 183 -21.51 0.14 -3.88
N ALA A 184 -21.39 1.45 -3.60
CA ALA A 184 -20.13 2.04 -3.18
C ALA A 184 -19.58 1.39 -1.90
N THR A 185 -20.44 0.98 -0.97
CA THR A 185 -20.02 0.28 0.26
C THR A 185 -19.43 -1.10 -0.04
N ASP A 186 -20.01 -1.83 -1.00
CA ASP A 186 -19.47 -3.13 -1.40
C ASP A 186 -18.07 -2.98 -2.01
N PHE A 187 -17.87 -1.96 -2.85
CA PHE A 187 -16.59 -1.70 -3.48
C PHE A 187 -15.55 -1.13 -2.53
N MET A 188 -15.91 -0.08 -1.79
CA MET A 188 -14.99 0.73 -0.99
C MET A 188 -14.72 0.12 0.39
N GLY A 189 -15.67 -0.66 0.94
CA GLY A 189 -15.63 -1.17 2.30
C GLY A 189 -16.64 -0.48 3.23
N GLN A 190 -16.76 -1.03 4.43
CA GLN A 190 -17.70 -0.58 5.45
C GLN A 190 -17.34 0.83 5.96
N PRO A 191 -18.35 1.63 6.35
CA PRO A 191 -18.11 2.92 6.96
C PRO A 191 -17.34 2.81 8.27
N TYR A 192 -16.21 3.50 8.38
CA TYR A 192 -15.39 3.59 9.59
C TYR A 192 -15.34 5.05 10.07
N ARG A 193 -15.78 5.28 11.31
CA ARG A 193 -16.01 6.60 11.90
C ARG A 193 -15.30 6.73 13.24
N ASP A 194 -15.21 7.98 13.68
CA ASP A 194 -14.65 8.34 14.98
C ASP A 194 -15.30 7.54 16.12
N GLY A 195 -14.45 6.91 16.93
CA GLY A 195 -14.82 5.99 18.02
C GLY A 195 -15.11 4.55 17.60
N ASP A 196 -15.15 4.24 16.30
CA ASP A 196 -15.29 2.84 15.85
C ASP A 196 -13.98 2.09 16.11
N ALA A 197 -14.07 0.85 16.60
CA ALA A 197 -12.93 -0.06 16.64
C ALA A 197 -12.54 -0.53 15.21
N PRO A 198 -11.27 -0.88 14.95
CA PRO A 198 -10.85 -1.45 13.68
C PRO A 198 -11.74 -2.61 13.22
N HIS A 199 -12.14 -2.59 11.95
CA HIS A 199 -12.92 -3.68 11.38
C HIS A 199 -12.05 -4.92 11.13
N SER A 200 -12.67 -6.09 11.23
CA SER A 200 -12.10 -7.34 10.74
C SER A 200 -12.07 -7.36 9.20
N PHE A 201 -11.40 -8.35 8.61
CA PHE A 201 -11.30 -8.54 7.16
C PHE A 201 -12.63 -8.45 6.40
N SER A 202 -13.77 -8.82 7.01
CA SER A 202 -15.08 -8.70 6.37
C SER A 202 -15.56 -7.27 6.14
N GLY A 203 -14.96 -6.28 6.82
CA GLY A 203 -15.26 -4.86 6.63
C GLY A 203 -14.68 -4.29 5.33
N GLY A 204 -13.67 -4.94 4.75
CA GLY A 204 -13.04 -4.48 3.52
C GLY A 204 -13.93 -4.54 2.30
N GLY A 205 -13.60 -3.71 1.31
CA GLY A 205 -14.26 -3.69 0.01
C GLY A 205 -13.96 -4.93 -0.83
N THR A 206 -14.69 -5.10 -1.94
CA THR A 206 -14.50 -6.23 -2.87
C THR A 206 -13.07 -6.32 -3.40
N SER A 207 -12.48 -5.19 -3.80
CA SER A 207 -11.11 -5.17 -4.34
C SER A 207 -10.06 -5.42 -3.26
N GLU A 208 -10.20 -4.78 -2.09
CA GLU A 208 -9.28 -4.96 -0.95
C GLU A 208 -9.18 -6.43 -0.52
N ARG A 209 -10.33 -7.09 -0.38
CA ARG A 209 -10.44 -8.51 0.03
C ARG A 209 -10.21 -9.49 -1.12
N GLY A 210 -10.20 -9.00 -2.35
CA GLY A 210 -10.06 -9.77 -3.58
C GLY A 210 -8.63 -9.75 -4.09
N SER A 211 -8.44 -9.17 -5.26
CA SER A 211 -7.16 -9.15 -5.98
C SER A 211 -6.03 -8.50 -5.18
N HIS A 212 -6.32 -7.42 -4.45
CA HIS A 212 -5.34 -6.74 -3.60
C HIS A 212 -4.70 -7.71 -2.61
N THR A 213 -5.51 -8.35 -1.76
CA THR A 213 -5.02 -9.33 -0.78
C THR A 213 -4.32 -10.50 -1.47
N ALA A 214 -4.85 -10.98 -2.60
CA ALA A 214 -4.24 -12.08 -3.34
C ALA A 214 -2.82 -11.75 -3.86
N ILE A 215 -2.60 -10.53 -4.33
CA ILE A 215 -1.28 -10.06 -4.78
C ILE A 215 -0.29 -9.96 -3.62
N HIS A 216 -0.70 -9.39 -2.48
CA HIS A 216 0.12 -9.35 -1.27
C HIS A 216 0.62 -10.75 -0.88
N VAL A 217 -0.30 -11.71 -0.78
CA VAL A 217 0.02 -13.10 -0.43
C VAL A 217 0.88 -13.78 -1.49
N TRP A 218 0.63 -13.53 -2.78
CA TRP A 218 1.35 -14.18 -3.88
C TRP A 218 2.81 -13.69 -4.02
N VAL A 219 3.04 -12.40 -3.79
CA VAL A 219 4.39 -11.83 -3.89
C VAL A 219 5.23 -12.14 -2.65
N GLY A 220 4.64 -12.05 -1.46
CA GLY A 220 5.33 -12.29 -0.18
C GLY A 220 6.12 -13.60 -0.16
N ASP A 221 7.28 -13.60 0.51
CA ASP A 221 8.13 -14.78 0.54
C ASP A 221 7.63 -15.78 1.58
N PRO A 222 7.12 -16.97 1.18
CA PRO A 222 6.59 -17.94 2.14
C PRO A 222 7.66 -18.51 3.09
N ASN A 223 8.95 -18.28 2.84
CA ASN A 223 10.04 -18.70 3.72
C ASN A 223 10.29 -17.74 4.88
N ASN A 224 9.77 -16.51 4.82
CA ASN A 224 9.85 -15.56 5.93
C ASN A 224 8.72 -15.81 6.94
N GLU A 225 8.96 -15.46 8.21
CA GLU A 225 8.06 -15.75 9.33
C GLU A 225 6.65 -15.18 9.11
N TYR A 226 6.58 -13.94 8.62
CA TYR A 226 5.34 -13.21 8.38
C TYR A 226 5.05 -13.00 6.89
N GLN A 227 5.79 -13.67 6.00
CA GLN A 227 5.73 -13.54 4.54
C GLN A 227 6.24 -12.21 3.99
N GLU A 228 7.21 -11.61 4.67
CA GLU A 228 7.85 -10.37 4.25
C GLU A 228 8.41 -10.49 2.81
N ASP A 229 8.43 -9.40 2.03
CA ASP A 229 7.94 -8.06 2.39
C ASP A 229 6.43 -7.91 2.09
N MET A 230 6.00 -8.19 0.86
CA MET A 230 4.62 -7.97 0.40
C MET A 230 3.53 -8.74 1.17
N GLY A 231 3.84 -9.83 1.85
CA GLY A 231 2.85 -10.67 2.52
C GLY A 231 2.33 -10.11 3.84
N ASN A 232 2.88 -8.99 4.33
CA ASN A 232 2.44 -8.34 5.56
C ASN A 232 2.42 -6.82 5.45
N PHE A 233 1.48 -6.17 6.13
CA PHE A 233 1.34 -4.73 6.09
C PHE A 233 2.57 -3.97 6.62
N TYR A 234 3.25 -4.45 7.66
CA TYR A 234 4.38 -3.69 8.21
C TYR A 234 5.59 -3.63 7.27
N SER A 235 5.72 -4.63 6.39
CA SER A 235 6.89 -4.80 5.52
C SER A 235 6.57 -4.61 4.04
N ALA A 236 5.31 -4.58 3.61
CA ALA A 236 4.96 -4.48 2.19
C ALA A 236 5.64 -3.29 1.49
N GLY A 237 5.65 -2.11 2.12
CA GLY A 237 6.30 -0.91 1.56
C GLY A 237 7.82 -1.01 1.41
N ARG A 238 8.46 -2.09 1.91
CA ARG A 238 9.89 -2.36 1.73
C ARG A 238 10.21 -3.00 0.38
N ASP A 239 9.19 -3.54 -0.32
CA ASP A 239 9.27 -3.98 -1.71
C ASP A 239 8.86 -2.83 -2.64
N PRO A 240 9.71 -2.38 -3.59
CA PRO A 240 9.35 -1.36 -4.59
C PRO A 240 8.19 -1.73 -5.54
N LEU A 241 7.66 -2.94 -5.45
CA LEU A 241 6.45 -3.37 -6.17
C LEU A 241 5.15 -2.92 -5.50
N PHE A 242 5.17 -2.64 -4.20
CA PHE A 242 4.05 -2.08 -3.42
C PHE A 242 3.65 -0.69 -3.94
#